data_AF-W4HC05-F1
#
_entry.id   AF-W4HC05-F1
#
_cell.length_a   1.000
_cell.length_b   1.000
_cell.length_c   1.000
_cell.angle_alpha   90.00
_cell.angle_beta   90.00
_cell.angle_gamma   90.00
#
_symmetry.space_group_name_H-M   'P 1'
#
loop_
_entity.id
_entity.type
_entity.pdbx_description
1 polymer ?
#
loop_
_entity_poly.entity_id
_entity_poly.type
_entity_poly.pdbx_seq_one_letter_code
_entity_poly.pdbx_strand_id
1 'polypeptide(L)'
;MLRVLVLSVLLACCAVDAAPARVSVDTSLDLPWFSYEGDSHFEFGEALGKQFRVEINDRLRLSSQLQGVLLPFYATPLGKSTYDKYLSAHNHTFPDYVEELQGISAGSGVPFSTLFLINIVEEYGNSIPLPNAFESQLHCSDLVLHTSDVCVVGHNEDSGAGDVNRTALVTAKIKNNPWFTAFTYLGDLPTGAFGANQHGVAFSMNYVEPLDIDVGGLGRGFISRDLLGATSHDDAVARITRPGQASGHNFQLMDVPTARVLNIEVASFNRTNIREITAGSAPFFHTNQYQSLLIR
;
A
#
# COMPACT_ATOMS: atom_id res chain seq x y z
N MET A 1 0.00 -54.56 -41.99
CA MET A 1 0.17 -53.17 -41.51
C MET A 1 -1.14 -52.74 -40.88
N LEU A 2 -1.22 -52.82 -39.55
CA LEU A 2 -2.41 -52.53 -38.76
C LEU A 2 -2.50 -51.01 -38.57
N ARG A 3 -3.51 -50.35 -39.17
CA ARG A 3 -3.75 -48.92 -38.98
C ARG A 3 -4.60 -48.72 -37.73
N VAL A 4 -4.01 -48.02 -36.76
CA VAL A 4 -4.63 -47.60 -35.50
C VAL A 4 -5.72 -46.57 -35.77
N LEU A 5 -6.90 -46.81 -35.21
CA LEU A 5 -8.04 -45.90 -35.20
C LEU A 5 -7.78 -44.84 -34.11
N VAL A 6 -7.50 -43.59 -34.50
CA VAL A 6 -7.42 -42.47 -33.55
C VAL A 6 -8.82 -41.90 -33.39
N LEU A 7 -9.45 -42.21 -32.26
CA LEU A 7 -10.73 -41.65 -31.86
C LEU A 7 -10.50 -40.18 -31.46
N SER A 8 -10.99 -39.26 -32.28
CA SER A 8 -10.95 -37.82 -31.97
C SER A 8 -12.02 -37.52 -30.93
N VAL A 9 -11.62 -37.33 -29.67
CA VAL A 9 -12.50 -36.80 -28.63
C VAL A 9 -12.70 -35.31 -28.91
N LEU A 10 -13.84 -34.95 -29.49
CA LEU A 10 -14.33 -33.57 -29.52
C LEU A 10 -14.73 -33.18 -28.09
N LEU A 11 -13.85 -32.46 -27.38
CA LEU A 11 -14.26 -31.65 -26.24
C LEU A 11 -15.12 -30.50 -26.80
N ALA A 12 -16.42 -30.57 -26.57
CA ALA A 12 -17.30 -29.43 -26.74
C ALA A 12 -16.97 -28.40 -25.65
N CYS A 13 -16.08 -27.44 -25.98
CA CYS A 13 -15.97 -26.21 -25.20
C CYS A 13 -17.25 -25.41 -25.42
N CYS A 14 -18.21 -25.55 -24.51
CA CYS A 14 -19.25 -24.54 -24.32
C CYS A 14 -18.56 -23.31 -23.72
N ALA A 15 -17.97 -22.47 -24.57
CA ALA A 15 -17.63 -21.11 -24.19
C ALA A 15 -18.95 -20.38 -23.92
N VAL A 16 -19.31 -20.27 -22.65
CA VAL A 16 -20.35 -19.33 -22.24
C VAL A 16 -19.71 -17.96 -22.41
N ASP A 17 -20.07 -17.26 -23.50
CA ASP A 17 -19.77 -15.84 -23.69
C ASP A 17 -20.45 -15.08 -22.55
N ALA A 18 -19.78 -14.99 -21.41
CA ALA A 18 -20.16 -14.08 -20.35
C ALA A 18 -19.98 -12.67 -20.92
N ALA A 19 -21.09 -11.92 -21.03
CA ALA A 19 -21.03 -10.53 -21.40
C ALA A 19 -20.01 -9.81 -20.49
N PRO A 20 -19.13 -8.95 -21.04
CA PRO A 20 -18.16 -8.23 -20.22
C PRO A 20 -18.89 -7.50 -19.11
N ALA A 21 -18.33 -7.54 -17.90
CA ALA A 21 -18.88 -6.83 -16.76
C ALA A 21 -19.12 -5.37 -17.15
N ARG A 22 -20.38 -4.93 -17.07
CA ARG A 22 -20.73 -3.52 -17.27
C ARG A 22 -20.39 -2.79 -15.99
N VAL A 23 -19.26 -2.08 -16.00
CA VAL A 23 -18.89 -1.14 -14.93
C VAL A 23 -19.69 0.14 -15.18
N SER A 24 -20.65 0.45 -14.31
CA SER A 24 -21.25 1.78 -14.22
C SER A 24 -20.43 2.57 -13.21
N VAL A 25 -19.75 3.62 -13.68
CA VAL A 25 -19.13 4.61 -12.79
C VAL A 25 -20.23 5.52 -12.27
N ASP A 26 -20.47 5.49 -10.96
CA ASP A 26 -21.34 6.49 -10.33
C ASP A 26 -20.57 7.81 -10.21
N THR A 27 -20.80 8.71 -11.16
CA THR A 27 -20.14 10.02 -11.19
C THR A 27 -20.75 11.01 -10.19
N SER A 28 -21.73 10.59 -9.36
CA SER A 28 -22.27 11.43 -8.28
C SER A 28 -21.46 11.34 -6.99
N LEU A 29 -20.54 10.38 -6.90
CA LEU A 29 -19.63 10.21 -5.76
C LEU A 29 -18.27 10.84 -6.09
N ASP A 30 -18.06 12.06 -5.60
CA ASP A 30 -16.74 12.70 -5.65
C ASP A 30 -15.84 12.08 -4.58
N LEU A 31 -14.68 11.56 -4.98
CA LEU A 31 -13.65 11.12 -4.04
C LEU A 31 -13.20 12.34 -3.21
N PRO A 32 -13.31 12.32 -1.86
CA PRO A 32 -12.93 13.46 -1.04
C PRO A 32 -11.48 13.87 -1.28
N TRP A 33 -11.23 15.17 -1.32
CA TRP A 33 -9.89 15.73 -1.53
C TRP A 33 -9.53 16.66 -0.37
N PHE A 34 -8.38 16.43 0.26
CA PHE A 34 -7.81 17.27 1.30
C PHE A 34 -6.53 17.94 0.82
N SER A 35 -6.36 19.22 1.16
CA SER A 35 -5.18 19.99 0.81
C SER A 35 -4.58 20.67 2.03
N TYR A 36 -3.24 20.69 2.10
CA TYR A 36 -2.53 21.30 3.21
C TYR A 36 -1.19 21.91 2.77
N GLU A 37 -0.87 23.08 3.31
CA GLU A 37 0.46 23.69 3.22
C GLU A 37 0.84 24.24 4.60
N GLY A 38 2.00 23.84 5.12
CA GLY A 38 2.47 24.30 6.42
C GLY A 38 3.82 23.68 6.81
N ASP A 39 4.29 23.97 8.02
CA ASP A 39 5.65 23.62 8.46
C ASP A 39 5.70 22.55 9.57
N SER A 40 4.57 21.89 9.86
CA SER A 40 4.46 20.87 10.91
C SER A 40 3.74 19.61 10.43
N HIS A 41 4.34 18.45 10.71
CA HIS A 41 3.71 17.15 10.46
C HIS A 41 2.56 16.92 11.44
N PHE A 42 2.70 17.34 12.69
CA PHE A 42 1.61 17.32 13.67
C PHE A 42 0.39 18.11 13.18
N GLU A 43 0.56 19.37 12.77
CA GLU A 43 -0.55 20.22 12.34
C GLU A 43 -1.21 19.70 11.06
N PHE A 44 -0.42 19.15 10.13
CA PHE A 44 -0.94 18.44 8.96
C PHE A 44 -1.85 17.27 9.40
N GLY A 45 -1.35 16.41 10.28
CA GLY A 45 -2.12 15.27 10.79
C GLY A 45 -3.37 15.71 11.55
N GLU A 46 -3.26 16.75 12.37
CA GLU A 46 -4.37 17.29 13.15
C GLU A 46 -5.47 17.86 12.24
N ALA A 47 -5.09 18.60 11.20
CA ALA A 47 -6.03 19.13 10.22
C ALA A 47 -6.75 18.01 9.46
N LEU A 48 -6.02 17.00 8.98
CA LEU A 48 -6.59 15.84 8.29
C LEU A 48 -7.53 15.05 9.22
N GLY A 49 -7.09 14.80 10.46
CA GLY A 49 -7.87 14.10 11.48
C GLY A 49 -9.15 14.86 11.88
N LYS A 50 -9.10 16.20 11.95
CA LYS A 50 -10.28 17.05 12.20
C LYS A 50 -11.26 16.99 11.04
N GLN A 51 -10.76 17.12 9.81
CA GLN A 51 -11.56 17.14 8.59
C GLN A 51 -12.35 15.84 8.42
N PHE A 52 -11.70 14.70 8.63
CA PHE A 52 -12.29 13.38 8.39
C PHE A 52 -12.59 12.62 9.69
N ARG A 53 -12.87 13.33 10.78
CA ARG A 53 -13.07 12.72 12.10
C ARG A 53 -14.11 11.61 12.06
N VAL A 54 -15.24 11.84 11.39
CA VAL A 54 -16.36 10.89 11.36
C VAL A 54 -15.96 9.64 10.58
N GLU A 55 -15.38 9.83 9.40
CA GLU A 55 -14.99 8.77 8.48
C GLU A 55 -13.86 7.91 9.06
N ILE A 56 -12.87 8.51 9.71
CA ILE A 56 -11.79 7.80 10.42
C ILE A 56 -12.38 6.92 11.52
N ASN A 57 -13.22 7.49 12.39
CA ASN A 57 -13.82 6.72 13.48
C ASN A 57 -14.70 5.58 12.93
N ASP A 58 -15.47 5.84 11.88
CA ASP A 58 -16.30 4.82 11.24
C ASP A 58 -15.49 3.70 10.60
N ARG A 59 -14.41 4.01 9.87
CA ARG A 59 -13.53 3.00 9.27
C ARG A 59 -12.94 2.08 10.33
N LEU A 60 -12.36 2.65 11.39
CA LEU A 60 -11.72 1.86 12.45
C LEU A 60 -12.73 1.06 13.26
N ARG A 61 -13.96 1.55 13.42
CA ARG A 61 -15.06 0.79 14.04
C ARG A 61 -15.51 -0.40 13.19
N LEU A 62 -15.49 -0.25 11.87
CA LEU A 62 -15.92 -1.29 10.91
C LEU A 62 -14.81 -2.28 10.54
N SER A 63 -13.54 -1.96 10.83
CA SER A 63 -12.41 -2.86 10.56
C SER A 63 -12.45 -4.11 11.44
N SER A 64 -12.85 -5.24 10.87
CA SER A 64 -12.87 -6.53 11.57
C SER A 64 -11.47 -7.01 11.95
N GLN A 65 -10.47 -6.73 11.12
CA GLN A 65 -9.06 -6.99 11.41
C GLN A 65 -8.59 -6.23 12.65
N LEU A 66 -8.87 -4.92 12.73
CA LEU A 66 -8.47 -4.11 13.88
C LEU A 66 -9.20 -4.54 15.15
N GLN A 67 -10.53 -4.63 15.10
CA GLN A 67 -11.37 -4.89 16.28
C GLN A 67 -11.28 -6.35 16.77
N GLY A 68 -11.25 -7.31 15.84
CA GLY A 68 -11.32 -8.74 16.15
C GLY A 68 -9.95 -9.40 16.34
N VAL A 69 -8.87 -8.82 15.81
CA VAL A 69 -7.55 -9.46 15.80
C VAL A 69 -6.48 -8.57 16.44
N LEU A 70 -6.25 -7.36 15.91
CA LEU A 70 -5.09 -6.55 16.34
C LEU A 70 -5.24 -5.99 17.75
N LEU A 71 -6.40 -5.40 18.09
CA LEU A 71 -6.65 -4.85 19.43
C LEU A 71 -6.66 -5.95 20.51
N PRO A 72 -7.31 -7.12 20.31
CA PRO A 72 -7.19 -8.24 21.23
C PRO A 72 -5.76 -8.73 21.43
N PHE A 73 -4.96 -8.83 20.36
CA PHE A 73 -3.56 -9.22 20.48
C PHE A 73 -2.75 -8.16 21.24
N TYR A 74 -2.94 -6.87 20.93
CA TYR A 74 -2.31 -5.74 21.62
C TYR A 74 -2.59 -5.73 23.14
N ALA A 75 -3.76 -6.20 23.58
CA ALA A 75 -4.10 -6.31 25.00
C ALA A 75 -3.32 -7.42 25.73
N THR A 76 -2.60 -8.30 25.01
CA THR A 76 -1.75 -9.33 25.63
C THR A 76 -0.34 -8.79 25.93
N PRO A 77 0.40 -9.38 26.89
CA PRO A 77 1.79 -8.98 27.15
C PRO A 77 2.69 -9.12 25.92
N LEU A 78 2.51 -10.19 25.13
CA LEU A 78 3.29 -10.41 23.92
C LEU A 78 2.97 -9.37 22.84
N GLY A 79 1.69 -9.12 22.58
CA GLY A 79 1.28 -8.12 21.59
C GLY A 79 1.72 -6.72 21.98
N LYS A 80 1.57 -6.33 23.26
CA LYS A 80 2.09 -5.05 23.74
C LYS A 80 3.61 -4.92 23.54
N SER A 81 4.37 -5.96 23.87
CA SER A 81 5.83 -5.97 23.65
C SER A 81 6.21 -5.91 22.16
N THR A 82 5.39 -6.49 21.29
CA THR A 82 5.58 -6.48 19.83
C THR A 82 5.29 -5.09 19.26
N TYR A 83 4.18 -4.48 19.69
CA TYR A 83 3.83 -3.10 19.36
C TYR A 83 4.95 -2.13 19.76
N ASP A 84 5.51 -2.28 20.96
CA ASP A 84 6.58 -1.39 21.45
C ASP A 84 7.86 -1.50 20.61
N LYS A 85 8.18 -2.68 20.07
CA LYS A 85 9.30 -2.86 19.13
C LYS A 85 9.06 -2.09 17.83
N TYR A 86 7.88 -2.27 17.22
CA TYR A 86 7.50 -1.52 16.02
C TYR A 86 7.55 -0.01 16.28
N LEU A 87 6.90 0.47 17.34
CA LEU A 87 6.87 1.89 17.66
C LEU A 87 8.27 2.46 17.89
N SER A 88 9.17 1.71 18.52
CA SER A 88 10.58 2.11 18.70
C SER A 88 11.31 2.28 17.36
N ALA A 89 11.19 1.31 16.45
CA ALA A 89 11.81 1.37 15.13
C ALA A 89 11.30 2.57 14.30
N HIS A 90 10.00 2.85 14.37
CA HIS A 90 9.38 3.97 13.66
C HIS A 90 9.73 5.32 14.25
N ASN A 91 9.79 5.46 15.58
CA ASN A 91 10.27 6.70 16.21
C ASN A 91 11.72 6.99 15.84
N HIS A 92 12.56 5.97 15.74
CA HIS A 92 13.95 6.13 15.36
C HIS A 92 14.11 6.55 13.90
N THR A 93 13.30 5.96 13.01
CA THR A 93 13.50 6.08 11.56
C THR A 93 12.66 7.17 10.91
N PHE A 94 11.44 7.37 11.42
CA PHE A 94 10.40 8.22 10.85
C PHE A 94 9.72 9.09 11.91
N PRO A 95 10.46 9.85 12.73
CA PRO A 95 9.87 10.65 13.82
C PRO A 95 8.82 11.64 13.31
N ASP A 96 9.04 12.25 12.14
CA ASP A 96 8.07 13.17 11.51
C ASP A 96 6.75 12.47 11.16
N TYR A 97 6.77 11.23 10.68
CA TYR A 97 5.54 10.50 10.33
C TYR A 97 4.86 9.89 11.57
N VAL A 98 5.60 9.63 12.64
CA VAL A 98 4.99 9.32 13.94
C VAL A 98 4.27 10.56 14.49
N GLU A 99 4.87 11.74 14.36
CA GLU A 99 4.25 13.03 14.73
C GLU A 99 2.98 13.28 13.90
N GLU A 100 2.98 12.96 12.61
CA GLU A 100 1.82 13.01 11.72
C GLU A 100 0.65 12.16 12.26
N LEU A 101 0.90 10.91 12.66
CA LEU A 101 -0.11 10.05 13.29
C LEU A 101 -0.59 10.57 14.65
N GLN A 102 0.27 11.22 15.43
CA GLN A 102 -0.13 11.89 16.66
C GLN A 102 -1.06 13.08 16.37
N GLY A 103 -0.80 13.81 15.30
CA GLY A 103 -1.70 14.83 14.76
C GLY A 103 -3.06 14.23 14.40
N ILE A 104 -3.09 13.17 13.60
CA ILE A 104 -4.34 12.47 13.22
C ILE A 104 -5.09 12.02 14.47
N SER A 105 -4.39 11.51 15.48
CA SER A 105 -4.97 11.15 16.78
C SER A 105 -5.64 12.35 17.46
N ALA A 106 -4.94 13.48 17.56
CA ALA A 106 -5.48 14.70 18.15
C ALA A 106 -6.70 15.25 17.38
N GLY A 107 -6.66 15.20 16.05
CA GLY A 107 -7.74 15.72 15.22
C GLY A 107 -8.99 14.84 15.19
N SER A 108 -8.80 13.53 15.09
CA SER A 108 -9.88 12.54 15.00
C SER A 108 -10.43 12.09 16.36
N GLY A 109 -9.67 12.32 17.44
CA GLY A 109 -9.99 11.80 18.77
C GLY A 109 -9.77 10.29 18.94
N VAL A 110 -9.22 9.62 17.94
CA VAL A 110 -8.86 8.20 18.01
C VAL A 110 -7.56 8.04 18.79
N PRO A 111 -7.41 7.03 19.67
CA PRO A 111 -6.15 6.78 20.38
C PRO A 111 -4.99 6.56 19.41
N PHE A 112 -3.85 7.21 19.66
CA PHE A 112 -2.62 7.05 18.87
C PHE A 112 -2.22 5.58 18.69
N SER A 113 -2.35 4.75 19.73
CA SER A 113 -2.02 3.32 19.64
C SER A 113 -2.85 2.58 18.59
N THR A 114 -4.12 2.94 18.46
CA THR A 114 -5.03 2.37 17.46
C THR A 114 -4.67 2.81 16.05
N LEU A 115 -4.34 4.10 15.87
CA LEU A 115 -3.87 4.62 14.57
C LEU A 115 -2.52 4.03 14.17
N PHE A 116 -1.60 3.90 15.11
CA PHE A 116 -0.33 3.25 14.82
C PHE A 116 -0.55 1.79 14.39
N LEU A 117 -1.38 1.03 15.10
CA LEU A 117 -1.69 -0.37 14.77
C LEU A 117 -2.26 -0.54 13.36
N ILE A 118 -3.20 0.30 12.93
CA ILE A 118 -3.78 0.19 11.58
C ILE A 118 -2.75 0.56 10.49
N ASN A 119 -1.80 1.46 10.79
CA ASN A 119 -0.72 1.82 9.87
C ASN A 119 0.38 0.75 9.72
N ILE A 120 0.37 -0.26 10.59
CA ILE A 120 1.23 -1.44 10.51
C ILE A 120 0.38 -2.73 10.50
N VAL A 121 -0.83 -2.66 9.94
CA VAL A 121 -1.85 -3.73 10.03
C VAL A 121 -1.32 -5.08 9.57
N GLU A 122 -0.55 -5.10 8.47
CA GLU A 122 0.03 -6.30 7.89
C GLU A 122 1.22 -6.80 8.72
N GLU A 123 2.13 -5.91 9.10
CA GLU A 123 3.34 -6.28 9.84
C GLU A 123 3.01 -6.80 11.24
N TYR A 124 2.14 -6.08 11.94
CA TYR A 124 1.70 -6.45 13.27
C TYR A 124 0.78 -7.68 13.23
N GLY A 125 -0.10 -7.77 12.23
CA GLY A 125 -0.95 -8.94 12.00
C GLY A 125 -0.15 -10.21 11.74
N ASN A 126 0.83 -10.16 10.84
CA ASN A 126 1.70 -11.28 10.51
C ASN A 126 2.66 -11.67 11.64
N SER A 127 2.80 -10.81 12.67
CA SER A 127 3.55 -11.12 13.89
C SER A 127 2.74 -11.97 14.90
N ILE A 128 1.46 -12.25 14.64
CA ILE A 128 0.60 -13.01 15.54
C ILE A 128 0.89 -14.51 15.40
N PRO A 129 1.24 -15.22 16.50
CA PRO A 129 1.50 -16.65 16.44
C PRO A 129 0.26 -17.48 16.09
N LEU A 130 0.47 -18.60 15.41
CA LEU A 130 -0.56 -19.62 15.17
C LEU A 130 -1.19 -20.13 16.49
N PRO A 131 -2.49 -20.50 16.48
CA PRO A 131 -3.39 -20.62 15.32
C PRO A 131 -4.14 -19.34 14.95
N ASN A 132 -3.88 -18.21 15.63
CA ASN A 132 -4.62 -16.96 15.42
C ASN A 132 -4.04 -16.13 14.25
N ALA A 133 -3.62 -16.79 13.16
CA ALA A 133 -2.97 -16.12 12.05
C ALA A 133 -3.88 -15.04 11.45
N PHE A 134 -3.26 -13.90 11.14
CA PHE A 134 -3.88 -12.81 10.43
C PHE A 134 -4.01 -13.18 8.95
N GLU A 135 -5.18 -12.94 8.37
CA GLU A 135 -5.37 -12.99 6.92
C GLU A 135 -5.61 -11.58 6.42
N SER A 136 -4.78 -11.13 5.48
CA SER A 136 -4.96 -9.85 4.82
C SER A 136 -6.22 -9.86 3.95
N GLN A 137 -6.93 -8.74 3.90
CA GLN A 137 -8.07 -8.51 3.01
C GLN A 137 -7.68 -7.62 1.82
N LEU A 138 -6.40 -7.23 1.73
CA LEU A 138 -5.90 -6.31 0.74
C LEU A 138 -5.48 -7.07 -0.50
N HIS A 139 -6.09 -6.69 -1.62
CA HIS A 139 -5.76 -7.18 -2.94
C HIS A 139 -5.59 -6.00 -3.89
N CYS A 140 -4.72 -6.17 -4.87
CA CYS A 140 -4.36 -5.09 -5.77
C CYS A 140 -4.02 -5.68 -7.13
N SER A 141 -4.20 -4.90 -8.19
CA SER A 141 -3.78 -5.28 -9.53
C SER A 141 -3.21 -4.08 -10.26
N ASP A 142 -1.99 -4.26 -10.80
CA ASP A 142 -1.36 -3.30 -11.69
C ASP A 142 -1.30 -3.81 -13.13
N LEU A 143 -1.42 -2.88 -14.07
CA LEU A 143 -1.11 -3.05 -15.49
C LEU A 143 -0.11 -1.95 -15.89
N VAL A 144 0.99 -2.34 -16.52
CA VAL A 144 1.96 -1.44 -17.13
C VAL A 144 1.97 -1.63 -18.65
N LEU A 145 1.61 -0.59 -19.38
CA LEU A 145 1.74 -0.50 -20.83
C LEU A 145 2.81 0.54 -21.17
N HIS A 146 3.94 0.08 -21.70
CA HIS A 146 5.04 0.96 -22.10
C HIS A 146 5.39 0.74 -23.56
N THR A 147 4.99 1.66 -24.43
CA THR A 147 5.34 1.72 -25.85
C THR A 147 6.36 2.83 -26.09
N SER A 148 6.80 3.03 -27.34
CA SER A 148 7.64 4.18 -27.70
C SER A 148 6.95 5.53 -27.49
N ASP A 149 5.61 5.54 -27.49
CA ASP A 149 4.82 6.77 -27.57
C ASP A 149 4.00 7.02 -26.30
N VAL A 150 3.73 5.97 -25.51
CA VAL A 150 2.93 6.06 -24.30
C VAL A 150 3.50 5.20 -23.18
N CYS A 151 3.48 5.72 -21.96
CA CYS A 151 3.75 4.98 -20.74
C CYS A 151 2.57 5.14 -19.79
N VAL A 152 1.84 4.06 -19.53
CA VAL A 152 0.65 4.04 -18.67
C VAL A 152 0.85 2.98 -17.60
N VAL A 153 0.65 3.38 -16.35
CA VAL A 153 0.48 2.47 -15.22
C VAL A 153 -0.95 2.64 -14.71
N GLY A 154 -1.71 1.55 -14.73
CA GLY A 154 -3.04 1.48 -14.16
C GLY A 154 -3.00 0.62 -12.90
N HIS A 155 -3.72 1.04 -11.87
CA HIS A 155 -3.79 0.38 -10.58
C HIS A 155 -5.25 0.26 -10.13
N ASN A 156 -5.64 -0.94 -9.72
CA ASN A 156 -6.88 -1.18 -8.98
C ASN A 156 -6.54 -1.56 -7.54
N GLU A 157 -7.30 -0.99 -6.62
CA GLU A 157 -7.18 -1.22 -5.18
C GLU A 157 -8.44 -1.92 -4.68
N ASP A 158 -8.28 -3.12 -4.12
CA ASP A 158 -9.36 -3.95 -3.60
C ASP A 158 -9.18 -4.10 -2.07
N SER A 159 -10.14 -3.60 -1.30
CA SER A 159 -10.10 -3.67 0.17
C SER A 159 -11.44 -4.07 0.78
N GLY A 160 -11.47 -4.20 2.10
CA GLY A 160 -12.66 -4.56 2.87
C GLY A 160 -13.79 -3.54 2.75
N ALA A 161 -15.03 -4.00 2.95
CA ALA A 161 -16.23 -3.15 2.92
C ALA A 161 -16.19 -1.98 3.92
N GLY A 162 -15.35 -2.08 4.95
CA GLY A 162 -15.11 -1.01 5.92
C GLY A 162 -14.39 0.20 5.34
N ASP A 163 -13.76 0.11 4.17
CA ASP A 163 -13.02 1.21 3.53
C ASP A 163 -13.86 1.98 2.49
N VAL A 164 -14.97 1.41 2.03
CA VAL A 164 -15.86 2.07 1.07
C VAL A 164 -16.33 3.42 1.64
N ASN A 165 -16.18 4.49 0.85
CA ASN A 165 -16.45 5.88 1.23
C ASN A 165 -15.63 6.41 2.42
N ARG A 166 -14.50 5.76 2.76
CA ARG A 166 -13.58 6.18 3.83
C ARG A 166 -12.14 6.28 3.30
N THR A 167 -12.05 6.78 2.09
CA THR A 167 -10.81 7.04 1.37
C THR A 167 -10.82 8.49 0.87
N ALA A 168 -9.64 9.04 0.61
CA ALA A 168 -9.50 10.40 0.10
C ALA A 168 -8.23 10.54 -0.76
N LEU A 169 -8.16 11.61 -1.54
CA LEU A 169 -6.91 12.15 -2.05
C LEU A 169 -6.38 13.22 -1.11
N VAL A 170 -5.08 13.19 -0.88
CA VAL A 170 -4.37 14.17 -0.05
C VAL A 170 -3.32 14.85 -0.89
N THR A 171 -3.39 16.17 -1.05
CA THR A 171 -2.32 16.99 -1.63
C THR A 171 -1.68 17.85 -0.56
N ALA A 172 -0.39 17.69 -0.30
CA ALA A 172 0.24 18.48 0.75
C ALA A 172 1.68 18.92 0.47
N LYS A 173 2.05 20.04 1.08
CA LYS A 173 3.42 20.52 1.27
C LYS A 173 3.66 20.70 2.76
N ILE A 174 4.66 20.01 3.28
CA ILE A 174 4.99 20.05 4.71
C ILE A 174 6.46 20.41 4.84
N LYS A 175 6.79 21.51 5.54
CA LYS A 175 8.16 22.02 5.66
C LYS A 175 8.78 22.22 4.26
N ASN A 176 10.06 21.86 4.11
CA ASN A 176 10.80 21.88 2.85
C ASN A 176 10.58 20.62 1.99
N ASN A 177 9.64 19.74 2.35
CA ASN A 177 9.39 18.53 1.58
C ASN A 177 8.71 18.86 0.23
N PRO A 178 8.85 17.97 -0.76
CA PRO A 178 8.14 18.10 -2.02
C PRO A 178 6.63 18.19 -1.83
N TRP A 179 5.95 18.99 -2.68
CA TRP A 179 4.51 18.81 -2.87
C TRP A 179 4.23 17.37 -3.30
N PHE A 180 3.22 16.73 -2.71
CA PHE A 180 2.77 15.40 -3.11
C PHE A 180 1.26 15.34 -3.23
N THR A 181 0.76 14.35 -3.97
CA THR A 181 -0.65 13.92 -3.98
C THR A 181 -0.71 12.40 -3.83
N ALA A 182 -1.52 11.88 -2.92
CA ALA A 182 -1.65 10.44 -2.69
C ALA A 182 -3.06 10.03 -2.34
N PHE A 183 -3.43 8.81 -2.72
CA PHE A 183 -4.60 8.12 -2.19
C PHE A 183 -4.33 7.72 -0.74
N THR A 184 -5.34 7.85 0.12
CA THR A 184 -5.25 7.45 1.52
C THR A 184 -6.52 6.72 1.94
N TYR A 185 -6.34 5.65 2.71
CA TYR A 185 -7.39 5.20 3.61
C TYR A 185 -7.44 6.16 4.80
N LEU A 186 -8.63 6.58 5.21
CA LEU A 186 -8.76 7.60 6.25
C LEU A 186 -8.34 7.02 7.62
N GLY A 187 -7.35 7.65 8.24
CA GLY A 187 -6.70 7.18 9.48
C GLY A 187 -5.31 6.58 9.25
N ASP A 188 -4.95 6.36 7.99
CA ASP A 188 -3.60 5.98 7.60
C ASP A 188 -2.77 7.25 7.27
N LEU A 189 -1.45 7.12 7.29
CA LEU A 189 -0.57 8.10 6.66
C LEU A 189 -0.93 8.18 5.17
N PRO A 190 -0.90 9.38 4.55
CA PRO A 190 -1.09 9.51 3.11
C PRO A 190 -0.25 8.50 2.36
N THR A 191 -0.92 7.78 1.44
CA THR A 191 -0.55 6.52 0.78
C THR A 191 -1.34 5.31 1.32
N GLY A 192 -1.10 4.14 0.74
CA GLY A 192 -1.89 2.92 0.94
C GLY A 192 -2.06 2.14 -0.37
N ALA A 193 -2.07 2.87 -1.49
CA ALA A 193 -2.21 2.34 -2.84
C ALA A 193 -1.26 3.03 -3.83
N PHE A 194 -1.46 4.34 -4.07
CA PHE A 194 -0.67 5.10 -5.05
C PHE A 194 -0.46 6.56 -4.65
N GLY A 195 0.54 7.19 -5.26
CA GLY A 195 0.80 8.61 -5.09
C GLY A 195 1.88 9.15 -6.03
N ALA A 196 2.03 10.46 -6.05
CA ALA A 196 3.00 11.17 -6.86
C ALA A 196 3.49 12.45 -6.17
N ASN A 197 4.64 12.98 -6.59
CA ASN A 197 5.18 14.24 -6.09
C ASN A 197 5.60 15.22 -7.19
N GLN A 198 5.92 16.45 -6.80
CA GLN A 198 6.32 17.54 -7.72
C GLN A 198 7.60 17.27 -8.52
N HIS A 199 8.41 16.28 -8.12
CA HIS A 199 9.61 15.90 -8.86
C HIS A 199 9.30 14.90 -9.98
N GLY A 200 8.02 14.54 -10.16
CA GLY A 200 7.61 13.57 -11.17
C GLY A 200 7.89 12.13 -10.78
N VAL A 201 8.15 11.87 -9.49
CA VAL A 201 8.14 10.52 -8.94
C VAL A 201 6.68 10.15 -8.68
N ALA A 202 6.21 9.07 -9.30
CA ALA A 202 4.90 8.48 -9.03
C ALA A 202 5.05 6.99 -8.74
N PHE A 203 4.12 6.42 -8.01
CA PHE A 203 4.11 4.98 -7.75
C PHE A 203 2.69 4.44 -7.54
N SER A 204 2.51 3.17 -7.89
CA SER A 204 1.48 2.31 -7.31
C SER A 204 2.16 1.22 -6.47
N MET A 205 1.37 0.56 -5.62
CA MET A 205 1.88 -0.39 -4.65
C MET A 205 0.87 -1.51 -4.43
N ASN A 206 1.35 -2.76 -4.49
CA ASN A 206 0.54 -3.94 -4.21
C ASN A 206 1.00 -4.60 -2.90
N TYR A 207 0.03 -5.09 -2.12
CA TYR A 207 0.29 -6.05 -1.06
C TYR A 207 0.92 -7.34 -1.64
N VAL A 208 1.98 -7.87 -1.02
CA VAL A 208 2.55 -9.18 -1.40
C VAL A 208 3.08 -9.89 -0.16
N GLU A 209 2.55 -11.06 0.17
CA GLU A 209 2.89 -11.71 1.45
C GLU A 209 4.19 -12.54 1.36
N PRO A 210 5.27 -12.20 2.09
CA PRO A 210 6.41 -13.11 2.26
C PRO A 210 6.09 -14.23 3.26
N LEU A 211 6.84 -15.34 3.20
CA LEU A 211 6.68 -16.47 4.14
C LEU A 211 7.17 -16.15 5.55
N ASP A 212 8.02 -15.14 5.68
CA ASP A 212 8.72 -14.74 6.89
C ASP A 212 8.71 -13.21 7.05
N ILE A 213 8.62 -12.78 8.30
CA ILE A 213 8.53 -11.36 8.70
C ILE A 213 9.68 -11.01 9.65
N ASP A 214 10.22 -9.80 9.50
CA ASP A 214 11.15 -9.21 10.46
C ASP A 214 10.35 -8.46 11.54
N VAL A 215 10.03 -9.16 12.64
CA VAL A 215 9.17 -8.64 13.71
C VAL A 215 9.80 -7.41 14.37
N GLY A 216 9.12 -6.27 14.24
CA GLY A 216 9.60 -4.98 14.74
C GLY A 216 10.32 -4.13 13.68
N GLY A 217 10.38 -4.60 12.43
CA GLY A 217 10.85 -3.82 11.30
C GLY A 217 9.91 -2.66 10.93
N LEU A 218 10.23 -1.96 9.84
CA LEU A 218 9.50 -0.81 9.33
C LEU A 218 8.27 -1.26 8.55
N GLY A 219 7.16 -0.59 8.79
CA GLY A 219 5.89 -0.83 8.13
C GLY A 219 5.76 -0.08 6.81
N ARG A 220 5.04 -0.70 5.87
CA ARG A 220 4.82 -0.19 4.53
C ARG A 220 4.31 1.24 4.49
N GLY A 221 3.29 1.56 5.28
CA GLY A 221 2.65 2.88 5.25
C GLY A 221 3.64 4.02 5.50
N PHE A 222 4.66 3.78 6.32
CA PHE A 222 5.72 4.76 6.57
C PHE A 222 6.72 4.86 5.42
N ILE A 223 7.05 3.73 4.79
CA ILE A 223 7.98 3.69 3.65
C ILE A 223 7.34 4.34 2.42
N SER A 224 6.08 4.03 2.12
CA SER A 224 5.35 4.67 1.02
C SER A 224 5.10 6.14 1.29
N ARG A 225 4.82 6.53 2.55
CA ARG A 225 4.75 7.94 2.94
C ARG A 225 6.07 8.67 2.70
N ASP A 226 7.19 8.02 3.02
CA ASP A 226 8.54 8.55 2.80
C ASP A 226 8.90 8.69 1.32
N LEU A 227 8.44 7.74 0.50
CA LEU A 227 8.64 7.74 -0.95
C LEU A 227 8.08 9.00 -1.62
N LEU A 228 6.99 9.58 -1.10
CA LEU A 228 6.46 10.85 -1.59
C LEU A 228 7.46 12.02 -1.40
N GLY A 229 8.43 11.90 -0.51
CA GLY A 229 9.52 12.85 -0.32
C GLY A 229 10.69 12.70 -1.29
N ALA A 230 10.65 11.73 -2.21
CA ALA A 230 11.75 11.47 -3.13
C ALA A 230 12.03 12.65 -4.07
N THR A 231 13.31 12.95 -4.27
CA THR A 231 13.78 14.08 -5.08
C THR A 231 14.25 13.69 -6.47
N SER A 232 14.41 12.38 -6.71
CA SER A 232 14.83 11.80 -7.98
C SER A 232 14.42 10.34 -8.06
N HIS A 233 14.57 9.74 -9.24
CA HIS A 233 14.42 8.31 -9.44
C HIS A 233 15.31 7.47 -8.51
N ASP A 234 16.59 7.80 -8.39
CA ASP A 234 17.54 7.04 -7.58
C ASP A 234 17.22 7.16 -6.08
N ASP A 235 16.77 8.34 -5.63
CA ASP A 235 16.28 8.56 -4.26
C ASP A 235 15.03 7.72 -3.99
N ALA A 236 14.10 7.68 -4.95
CA ALA A 236 12.89 6.86 -4.85
C ALA A 236 13.22 5.36 -4.74
N VAL A 237 14.14 4.85 -5.57
CA VAL A 237 14.62 3.46 -5.47
C VAL A 237 15.25 3.21 -4.09
N ALA A 238 16.12 4.10 -3.61
CA ALA A 238 16.79 3.94 -2.32
C ALA A 238 15.80 3.90 -1.14
N ARG A 239 14.71 4.69 -1.19
CA ARG A 239 13.64 4.69 -0.19
C ARG A 239 12.83 3.40 -0.22
N ILE A 240 12.44 2.93 -1.41
CA ILE A 240 11.71 1.66 -1.58
C ILE A 240 12.54 0.48 -1.10
N THR A 241 13.83 0.42 -1.43
CA THR A 241 14.70 -0.71 -1.08
C THR A 241 15.42 -0.54 0.25
N ARG A 242 14.95 0.37 1.11
CA ARG A 242 15.63 0.66 2.36
C ARG A 242 15.72 -0.60 3.25
N PRO A 243 16.79 -0.74 4.05
CA PRO A 243 16.89 -1.86 4.98
C PRO A 243 15.86 -1.79 6.11
N GLY A 244 15.56 -2.96 6.68
CA GLY A 244 14.78 -3.11 7.90
C GLY A 244 13.27 -3.11 7.70
N GLN A 245 12.77 -3.45 6.52
CA GLN A 245 11.33 -3.62 6.28
C GLN A 245 10.83 -4.89 6.97
N ALA A 246 9.69 -4.80 7.63
CA ALA A 246 9.12 -5.95 8.34
C ALA A 246 8.52 -6.97 7.37
N SER A 247 7.71 -6.52 6.42
CA SER A 247 7.03 -7.37 5.44
C SER A 247 7.54 -7.08 4.01
N GLY A 248 6.78 -7.47 2.99
CA GLY A 248 7.13 -7.24 1.61
C GLY A 248 5.99 -6.76 0.74
N HIS A 249 6.33 -6.06 -0.34
CA HIS A 249 5.43 -5.34 -1.22
C HIS A 249 5.97 -5.29 -2.63
N ASN A 250 5.10 -4.96 -3.57
CA ASN A 250 5.48 -4.59 -4.92
C ASN A 250 5.20 -3.12 -5.16
N PHE A 251 6.08 -2.46 -5.90
CA PHE A 251 5.92 -1.09 -6.37
C PHE A 251 6.08 -1.05 -7.88
N GLN A 252 5.17 -0.35 -8.57
CA GLN A 252 5.45 0.18 -9.91
C GLN A 252 5.92 1.61 -9.73
N LEU A 253 7.23 1.83 -9.78
CA LEU A 253 7.84 3.16 -9.64
C LEU A 253 7.96 3.81 -11.01
N MET A 254 7.38 4.99 -11.16
CA MET A 254 7.44 5.82 -12.36
C MET A 254 8.33 7.05 -12.12
N ASP A 255 9.29 7.28 -13.02
CA ASP A 255 9.95 8.57 -13.21
C ASP A 255 9.34 9.22 -14.45
N VAL A 256 8.34 10.08 -14.21
CA VAL A 256 7.52 10.70 -15.26
C VAL A 256 8.36 11.56 -16.22
N PRO A 257 9.28 12.43 -15.77
CA PRO A 257 10.15 13.22 -16.65
C PRO A 257 10.95 12.40 -17.66
N THR A 258 11.37 11.19 -17.31
CA THR A 258 12.20 10.34 -18.17
C THR A 258 11.44 9.17 -18.80
N ALA A 259 10.13 9.06 -18.52
CA ALA A 259 9.27 7.95 -18.93
C ALA A 259 9.82 6.57 -18.53
N ARG A 260 10.47 6.46 -17.36
CA ARG A 260 11.00 5.18 -16.86
C ARG A 260 10.03 4.55 -15.87
N VAL A 261 9.88 3.23 -15.95
CA VAL A 261 9.06 2.45 -15.01
C VAL A 261 9.84 1.25 -14.51
N LEU A 262 9.87 1.08 -13.19
CA LEU A 262 10.45 -0.08 -12.52
C LEU A 262 9.36 -0.87 -11.81
N ASN A 263 9.40 -2.18 -11.97
CA ASN A 263 8.79 -3.12 -11.03
C ASN A 263 9.80 -3.41 -9.92
N ILE A 264 9.45 -3.09 -8.68
CA ILE A 264 10.29 -3.34 -7.51
C ILE A 264 9.54 -4.23 -6.54
N GLU A 265 10.05 -5.43 -6.29
CA GLU A 265 9.57 -6.32 -5.25
C GLU A 265 10.53 -6.25 -4.06
N VAL A 266 9.99 -6.05 -2.87
CA VAL A 266 10.73 -6.02 -1.61
C VAL A 266 10.15 -7.03 -0.64
N ALA A 267 10.98 -7.57 0.24
CA ALA A 267 10.57 -8.42 1.34
C ALA A 267 11.43 -8.19 2.58
N SER A 268 10.99 -8.79 3.70
CA SER A 268 11.73 -8.83 4.95
C SER A 268 13.17 -9.30 4.76
N PHE A 269 14.05 -8.96 5.71
CA PHE A 269 15.47 -9.30 5.67
C PHE A 269 16.23 -8.70 4.46
N ASN A 270 15.85 -7.49 4.05
CA ASN A 270 16.51 -6.69 3.01
C ASN A 270 16.53 -7.36 1.63
N ARG A 271 15.54 -8.22 1.35
CA ARG A 271 15.42 -8.89 0.06
C ARG A 271 14.72 -7.96 -0.92
N THR A 272 15.32 -7.76 -2.09
CA THR A 272 14.77 -6.89 -3.13
C THR A 272 15.04 -7.43 -4.52
N ASN A 273 14.14 -7.16 -5.46
CA ASN A 273 14.31 -7.36 -6.88
C ASN A 273 13.83 -6.12 -7.62
N ILE A 274 14.65 -5.60 -8.53
CA ILE A 274 14.32 -4.43 -9.35
C ILE A 274 14.38 -4.86 -10.81
N ARG A 275 13.31 -4.56 -11.55
CA ARG A 275 13.22 -4.83 -12.98
C ARG A 275 12.68 -3.59 -13.70
N GLU A 276 13.43 -3.10 -14.67
CA GLU A 276 12.95 -2.05 -15.58
C GLU A 276 11.99 -2.62 -16.63
N ILE A 277 10.86 -1.93 -16.83
CA ILE A 277 9.89 -2.24 -17.88
C ILE A 277 10.17 -1.28 -19.03
N THR A 278 10.97 -1.75 -20.00
CA THR A 278 11.41 -0.94 -21.14
C THR A 278 10.33 -0.73 -22.19
N ALA A 279 10.36 0.40 -22.89
CA ALA A 279 9.47 0.69 -24.01
C ALA A 279 9.49 -0.43 -25.07
N GLY A 280 8.32 -0.85 -25.53
CA GLY A 280 8.16 -1.95 -26.50
C GLY A 280 8.16 -3.35 -25.88
N SER A 281 8.29 -3.47 -24.56
CA SER A 281 8.07 -4.74 -23.86
C SER A 281 6.60 -5.17 -23.95
N ALA A 282 6.34 -6.47 -23.82
CA ALA A 282 4.98 -6.94 -23.61
C ALA A 282 4.37 -6.26 -22.37
N PRO A 283 3.05 -6.01 -22.34
CA PRO A 283 2.38 -5.47 -21.17
C PRO A 283 2.72 -6.28 -19.92
N PHE A 284 3.03 -5.58 -18.84
CA PHE A 284 3.40 -6.19 -17.57
C PHE A 284 2.21 -6.09 -16.60
N PHE A 285 2.05 -7.12 -15.78
CA PHE A 285 0.96 -7.22 -14.82
C PHE A 285 1.52 -7.65 -13.48
N HIS A 286 1.07 -7.04 -12.39
CA HIS A 286 1.41 -7.48 -11.04
C HIS A 286 0.14 -7.55 -10.20
N THR A 287 0.07 -8.52 -9.30
CA THR A 287 -1.04 -8.67 -8.35
C THR A 287 -0.47 -8.84 -6.94
N ASN A 288 -0.96 -9.77 -6.14
CA ASN A 288 -0.52 -9.96 -4.74
C ASN A 288 0.41 -11.15 -4.52
N GLN A 289 1.20 -11.49 -5.53
CA GLN A 289 2.20 -12.57 -5.47
C GLN A 289 3.52 -12.10 -6.06
N TYR A 290 4.64 -12.53 -5.47
CA TYR A 290 5.95 -12.27 -6.03
C TYR A 290 6.08 -12.92 -7.40
N GLN A 291 6.60 -12.17 -8.37
CA GLN A 291 6.88 -12.69 -9.71
C GLN A 291 8.38 -12.82 -9.97
N SER A 292 9.18 -11.95 -9.36
CA SER A 292 10.59 -11.77 -9.68
C SER A 292 11.52 -12.04 -8.49
N LEU A 293 11.04 -11.81 -7.27
CA LEU A 293 11.75 -12.06 -6.03
C LEU A 293 11.44 -13.48 -5.53
N LEU A 294 12.49 -14.28 -5.38
CA LEU A 294 12.37 -15.63 -4.83
C LEU A 294 12.33 -15.55 -3.30
N ILE A 295 11.13 -15.61 -2.73
CA ILE A 295 10.91 -15.87 -1.31
C ILE A 295 11.05 -17.38 -1.09
N ARG A 296 12.00 -17.80 -0.27
CA ARG A 296 12.12 -19.19 0.17
C ARG A 296 11.49 -19.38 1.53
#